data_AF-A0A5B7X1R5-F1
#
_entry.id   AF-A0A5B7X1R5-F1
#
_cell.length_a   1.000
_cell.length_b   1.000
_cell.length_c   1.000
_cell.angle_alpha   90.00
_cell.angle_beta   90.00
_cell.angle_gamma   90.00
#
_symmetry.space_group_name_H-M   'P 1'
#
loop_
_entity.id
_entity.type
_entity.pdbx_description
1 polymer ?
#
loop_
_entity_poly.entity_id
_entity_poly.type
_entity_poly.pdbx_seq_one_letter_code
_entity_poly.pdbx_strand_id
1 'polypeptide(L)'
;MNLYGASGHAKVIIDIIRSLSLEVDHIIDDDPQVKNFNNLEVTHKLTENISNGETIISIGNNEIRKKISEKFAGAIHPAIAHPSAVISPSAKLMQGTVVMANAAVNAAAVIGEHCIINTGATVEHDCKLGNFVHISPNAALAGDVEVGEGSHIGIGAVVIQGIKIGKWVTVGAGAVVINDIPDGVVAVGNPAQVIKEKTK
;
A
#
# COMPACT_ATOMS: atom_id res chain seq x y z
N MET A 1 13.84 12.32 3.79
CA MET A 1 13.28 11.65 2.60
C MET A 1 12.16 12.47 1.97
N ASN A 2 11.75 12.15 0.75
CA ASN A 2 10.68 12.87 0.05
C ASN A 2 9.34 12.12 0.10
N LEU A 3 8.23 12.86 0.04
CA LEU A 3 6.89 12.33 -0.13
C LEU A 3 6.24 12.86 -1.41
N TYR A 4 5.68 11.96 -2.21
CA TYR A 4 4.86 12.30 -3.38
C TYR A 4 3.39 12.03 -3.08
N GLY A 5 2.63 13.10 -2.90
CA GLY A 5 1.21 13.14 -2.59
C GLY A 5 0.97 13.78 -1.23
N ALA A 6 0.08 14.77 -1.18
CA ALA A 6 -0.26 15.59 -0.02
C ALA A 6 -1.72 15.39 0.41
N SER A 7 -2.12 14.12 0.56
CA SER A 7 -3.48 13.72 0.93
C SER A 7 -3.58 13.19 2.37
N GLY A 8 -4.79 12.78 2.80
CA GLY A 8 -4.98 12.14 4.11
C GLY A 8 -4.05 10.94 4.36
N HIS A 9 -3.76 10.14 3.32
CA HIS A 9 -2.84 9.01 3.44
C HIS A 9 -1.39 9.45 3.74
N ALA A 10 -0.96 10.58 3.20
CA ALA A 10 0.36 11.15 3.45
C ALA A 10 0.53 11.55 4.92
N LYS A 11 -0.53 12.00 5.60
CA LYS A 11 -0.46 12.31 7.05
C LYS A 11 0.00 11.09 7.86
N VAL A 12 -0.55 9.93 7.55
CA VAL A 12 -0.22 8.68 8.25
C VAL A 12 1.22 8.24 7.96
N ILE A 13 1.67 8.40 6.71
CA ILE A 13 3.07 8.09 6.35
C ILE A 13 4.04 9.06 7.06
N ILE A 14 3.69 10.33 7.21
CA ILE A 14 4.51 11.28 7.98
C ILE A 14 4.62 10.84 9.45
N ASP A 15 3.53 10.34 10.04
CA ASP A 15 3.59 9.80 11.40
C ASP A 15 4.54 8.59 11.51
N ILE A 16 4.58 7.70 10.50
CA ILE A 16 5.59 6.62 10.42
C ILE A 16 7.00 7.20 10.38
N ILE A 17 7.25 8.14 9.47
CA ILE A 17 8.59 8.73 9.28
C ILE A 17 9.06 9.38 10.59
N ARG A 18 8.20 10.15 11.27
CA ARG A 18 8.50 10.75 12.57
C ARG A 18 8.71 9.71 13.67
N SER A 19 7.95 8.62 13.69
CA SER A 19 8.13 7.52 14.66
C SER A 19 9.48 6.79 14.51
N LEU A 20 10.08 6.88 13.32
CA LEU A 20 11.43 6.38 13.03
C LEU A 20 12.53 7.41 13.32
N SER A 21 12.18 8.57 13.91
CA SER A 21 13.09 9.72 14.08
C SER A 21 13.72 10.20 12.77
N LEU A 22 12.98 10.05 11.66
CA LEU A 22 13.34 10.57 10.34
C LEU A 22 12.52 11.83 10.03
N GLU A 23 12.96 12.57 9.02
CA GLU A 23 12.30 13.80 8.57
C GLU A 23 11.85 13.72 7.10
N VAL A 24 10.82 14.49 6.79
CA VAL A 24 10.35 14.71 5.43
C VAL A 24 10.97 16.01 4.92
N ASP A 25 11.84 15.89 3.93
CA ASP A 25 12.59 17.03 3.38
C ASP A 25 11.72 17.81 2.40
N HIS A 26 10.99 17.08 1.55
CA HIS A 26 10.17 17.65 0.49
C HIS A 26 8.83 16.93 0.35
N ILE A 27 7.78 17.69 0.07
CA ILE A 27 6.47 17.19 -0.31
C ILE A 27 6.19 17.63 -1.74
N ILE A 28 5.80 16.68 -2.58
CA ILE A 28 5.49 16.87 -3.98
C ILE A 28 4.01 16.58 -4.17
N ASP A 29 3.27 17.46 -4.85
CA ASP A 29 1.89 17.19 -5.26
C ASP A 29 1.60 17.87 -6.59
N ASP A 30 0.90 17.18 -7.49
CA ASP A 30 0.56 17.70 -8.81
C ASP A 30 -0.56 18.74 -8.77
N ASP A 31 -1.34 18.81 -7.68
CA ASP A 31 -2.40 19.80 -7.50
C ASP A 31 -1.81 21.17 -7.11
N PRO A 32 -1.82 22.18 -8.02
CA PRO A 32 -1.27 23.50 -7.74
C PRO A 32 -2.04 24.29 -6.67
N GLN A 33 -3.21 23.80 -6.24
CA GLN A 33 -3.97 24.42 -5.15
C GLN A 33 -3.40 24.06 -3.77
N VAL A 34 -2.67 22.95 -3.66
CA VAL A 34 -2.09 22.47 -2.41
C VAL A 34 -0.75 23.17 -2.15
N LYS A 35 -0.79 24.35 -1.53
CA LYS A 35 0.43 25.16 -1.31
C LYS A 35 1.30 24.70 -0.14
N ASN A 36 0.68 24.19 0.91
CA ASN A 36 1.35 23.79 2.14
C ASN A 36 0.71 22.51 2.69
N PHE A 37 1.52 21.62 3.23
CA PHE A 37 1.05 20.39 3.86
C PHE A 37 1.93 20.04 5.07
N ASN A 38 1.32 19.84 6.24
CA ASN A 38 2.01 19.52 7.48
C ASN A 38 3.19 20.46 7.82
N ASN A 39 2.98 21.77 7.62
CA ASN A 39 3.95 22.86 7.81
C ASN A 39 5.15 22.88 6.84
N LEU A 40 5.07 22.13 5.74
CA LEU A 40 6.04 22.17 4.64
C LEU A 40 5.42 22.78 3.39
N GLU A 41 6.21 23.55 2.65
CA GLU A 41 5.84 24.02 1.32
C GLU A 41 5.77 22.84 0.35
N VAL A 42 4.74 22.82 -0.48
CA VAL A 42 4.52 21.74 -1.45
C VAL A 42 5.08 22.17 -2.80
N THR A 43 5.90 21.30 -3.38
CA THR A 43 6.49 21.51 -4.69
C THR A 43 5.64 20.84 -5.77
N HIS A 44 5.39 21.54 -6.88
CA HIS A 44 4.54 21.05 -7.98
C HIS A 44 5.32 20.56 -9.21
N LYS A 45 6.66 20.58 -9.15
CA LYS A 45 7.55 20.13 -10.23
C LYS A 45 8.78 19.45 -9.64
N LEU A 46 9.15 18.30 -10.19
CA LEU A 46 10.40 17.64 -9.82
C LEU A 46 11.58 18.54 -10.26
N THR A 47 12.45 18.85 -9.30
CA THR A 47 13.74 19.51 -9.55
C THR A 47 14.86 18.49 -9.37
N GLU A 48 16.06 18.74 -9.92
CA GLU A 48 17.20 17.81 -9.77
C GLU A 48 17.52 17.48 -8.31
N ASN A 49 17.39 18.47 -7.41
CA ASN A 49 17.59 18.28 -5.96
C ASN A 49 16.56 17.32 -5.35
N ILE A 50 15.30 17.38 -5.79
CA ILE A 50 14.24 16.49 -5.32
C ILE A 50 14.44 15.08 -5.89
N SER A 51 14.86 14.98 -7.15
CA SER A 51 15.09 13.68 -7.81
C SER A 51 16.23 12.86 -7.18
N ASN A 52 17.19 13.53 -6.53
CA ASN A 52 18.30 12.86 -5.83
C ASN A 52 17.90 12.26 -4.47
N GLY A 53 16.75 12.67 -3.91
CA GLY A 53 16.23 12.14 -2.65
C GLY A 53 15.35 10.91 -2.84
N GLU A 54 15.56 9.89 -2.01
CA GLU A 54 14.68 8.72 -1.95
C GLU A 54 13.25 9.12 -1.57
N THR A 55 12.28 8.63 -2.34
CA THR A 55 10.89 9.08 -2.31
C THR A 55 9.92 7.96 -1.98
N ILE A 56 8.93 8.25 -1.14
CA ILE A 56 7.74 7.41 -0.95
C ILE A 56 6.55 8.07 -1.64
N ILE A 57 5.82 7.28 -2.43
CA ILE A 57 4.60 7.73 -3.11
C ILE A 57 3.41 7.52 -2.18
N SER A 58 3.02 8.58 -1.47
CA SER A 58 1.98 8.63 -0.44
C SER A 58 0.55 8.77 -1.01
N ILE A 59 0.23 7.99 -2.04
CA ILE A 59 -1.07 7.99 -2.73
C ILE A 59 -1.81 6.67 -2.46
N GLY A 60 -2.97 6.74 -1.80
CA GLY A 60 -3.76 5.55 -1.46
C GLY A 60 -4.39 4.84 -2.66
N ASN A 61 -4.77 5.57 -3.72
CA ASN A 61 -5.34 4.98 -4.92
C ASN A 61 -4.28 4.19 -5.70
N ASN A 62 -4.47 2.89 -5.86
CA ASN A 62 -3.50 1.97 -6.47
C ASN A 62 -3.14 2.34 -7.92
N GLU A 63 -4.12 2.71 -8.74
CA GLU A 63 -3.88 3.06 -10.13
C GLU A 63 -3.12 4.38 -10.26
N ILE A 64 -3.48 5.38 -9.46
CA ILE A 64 -2.77 6.67 -9.46
C ILE A 64 -1.34 6.46 -8.93
N ARG A 65 -1.17 5.71 -7.82
CA ARG A 65 0.14 5.39 -7.27
C ARG A 65 1.03 4.70 -8.30
N LYS A 66 0.50 3.74 -9.07
CA LYS A 66 1.22 3.11 -10.17
C LYS A 66 1.59 4.10 -11.27
N LYS A 67 0.64 4.90 -11.76
CA LYS A 67 0.87 5.90 -12.81
C LYS A 67 1.93 6.93 -12.41
N ILE A 68 1.95 7.35 -11.15
CA ILE A 68 2.98 8.27 -10.62
C ILE A 68 4.32 7.55 -10.54
N SER A 69 4.36 6.33 -10.01
CA SER A 69 5.58 5.53 -9.93
C SER A 69 6.25 5.31 -11.28
N GLU A 70 5.49 5.08 -12.35
CA GLU A 70 6.02 4.87 -13.70
C GLU A 70 6.60 6.15 -14.33
N LYS A 71 6.13 7.33 -13.90
CA LYS A 71 6.59 8.63 -14.39
C LYS A 71 7.67 9.25 -13.52
N PHE A 72 7.81 8.77 -12.28
CA PHE A 72 8.75 9.31 -11.32
C PHE A 72 10.17 8.88 -11.68
N ALA A 73 11.01 9.86 -12.02
CA ALA A 73 12.39 9.62 -12.45
C ALA A 73 13.39 9.59 -11.28
N GLY A 74 12.95 9.87 -10.05
CA GLY A 74 13.81 9.86 -8.87
C GLY A 74 13.95 8.46 -8.23
N ALA A 75 14.80 8.36 -7.22
CA ALA A 75 14.97 7.13 -6.46
C ALA A 75 13.75 6.83 -5.58
N ILE A 76 13.31 5.56 -5.56
CA ILE A 76 12.28 5.09 -4.63
C ILE A 76 12.94 4.65 -3.33
N HIS A 77 12.40 5.10 -2.20
CA HIS A 77 12.91 4.73 -0.89
C HIS A 77 12.67 3.23 -0.62
N PRO A 78 13.56 2.54 0.12
CA PRO A 78 13.28 1.22 0.68
C PRO A 78 11.96 1.16 1.45
N ALA A 79 11.45 -0.06 1.69
CA ALA A 79 10.24 -0.21 2.49
C ALA A 79 10.42 0.40 3.89
N ILE A 80 9.39 1.07 4.39
CA ILE A 80 9.37 1.58 5.77
C ILE A 80 8.23 0.95 6.55
N ALA A 81 8.44 0.78 7.86
CA ALA A 81 7.47 0.20 8.76
C ALA A 81 7.39 1.04 10.04
N HIS A 82 6.18 1.24 10.54
CA HIS A 82 5.99 1.81 11.87
C HIS A 82 6.67 0.92 12.93
N PRO A 83 7.31 1.46 13.99
CA PRO A 83 7.98 0.67 15.03
C PRO A 83 7.08 -0.35 15.76
N SER A 84 5.76 -0.15 15.74
CA SER A 84 4.81 -1.10 16.31
C SER A 84 4.34 -2.20 15.35
N ALA A 85 4.74 -2.16 14.07
CA ALA A 85 4.49 -3.25 13.15
C ALA A 85 5.38 -4.46 13.51
N VAL A 86 4.83 -5.66 13.37
CA VAL A 86 5.56 -6.91 13.59
C VAL A 86 5.89 -7.52 12.24
N ILE A 87 7.18 -7.53 11.88
CA ILE A 87 7.64 -8.07 10.60
C ILE A 87 8.57 -9.24 10.89
N SER A 88 8.26 -10.40 10.32
CA SER A 88 9.12 -11.58 10.40
C SER A 88 10.49 -11.28 9.76
N PRO A 89 11.61 -11.71 10.37
CA PRO A 89 12.93 -11.62 9.75
C PRO A 89 13.06 -12.36 8.40
N SER A 90 12.17 -13.32 8.12
CA SER A 90 12.13 -14.05 6.85
C SER A 90 11.20 -13.43 5.80
N ALA A 91 10.42 -12.41 6.16
CA ALA A 91 9.58 -11.69 5.20
C ALA A 91 10.43 -10.81 4.28
N LYS A 92 9.95 -10.59 3.06
CA LYS A 92 10.59 -9.71 2.07
C LYS A 92 9.66 -8.57 1.73
N LEU A 93 10.15 -7.34 1.85
CA LEU A 93 9.41 -6.13 1.52
C LEU A 93 10.18 -5.35 0.47
N MET A 94 9.58 -5.16 -0.70
CA MET A 94 10.21 -4.42 -1.80
C MET A 94 10.03 -2.91 -1.63
N GLN A 95 10.81 -2.13 -2.37
CA GLN A 95 10.87 -0.67 -2.28
C GLN A 95 9.50 0.02 -2.43
N GLY A 96 9.37 1.22 -1.84
CA GLY A 96 8.16 2.03 -1.86
C GLY A 96 7.00 1.48 -1.03
N THR A 97 7.13 0.28 -0.45
CA THR A 97 6.13 -0.32 0.42
C THR A 97 6.11 0.34 1.79
N VAL A 98 4.90 0.55 2.32
CA VAL A 98 4.67 1.14 3.64
C VAL A 98 3.87 0.18 4.51
N VAL A 99 4.36 -0.05 5.74
CA VAL A 99 3.69 -0.89 6.75
C VAL A 99 3.29 -0.01 7.93
N MET A 100 1.97 0.13 8.12
CA MET A 100 1.39 1.02 9.12
C MET A 100 1.45 0.42 10.53
N ALA A 101 1.09 1.25 11.52
CA ALA A 101 1.07 0.86 12.93
C ALA A 101 0.27 -0.44 13.16
N ASN A 102 0.85 -1.32 13.99
CA ASN A 102 0.25 -2.58 14.46
C ASN A 102 -0.07 -3.59 13.36
N ALA A 103 0.40 -3.39 12.13
CA ALA A 103 0.31 -4.41 11.09
C ALA A 103 1.27 -5.58 11.37
N ALA A 104 0.92 -6.78 10.92
CA ALA A 104 1.74 -7.97 11.03
C ALA A 104 2.03 -8.56 9.65
N VAL A 105 3.31 -8.88 9.39
CA VAL A 105 3.77 -9.59 8.18
C VAL A 105 4.59 -10.80 8.63
N ASN A 106 4.02 -11.99 8.48
CA ASN A 106 4.56 -13.22 9.05
C ASN A 106 5.57 -13.94 8.13
N ALA A 107 6.00 -15.12 8.56
CA ALA A 107 7.15 -15.83 7.99
C ALA A 107 7.03 -16.09 6.49
N ALA A 108 8.14 -15.87 5.77
CA ALA A 108 8.25 -16.13 4.33
C ALA A 108 7.28 -15.36 3.41
N ALA A 109 6.49 -14.41 3.94
CA ALA A 109 5.66 -13.55 3.12
C ALA A 109 6.51 -12.67 2.19
N VAL A 110 6.05 -12.47 0.96
CA VAL A 110 6.70 -11.62 -0.05
C VAL A 110 5.76 -10.49 -0.44
N ILE A 111 6.16 -9.26 -0.12
CA ILE A 111 5.41 -8.04 -0.39
C ILE A 111 6.08 -7.29 -1.54
N GLY A 112 5.36 -7.15 -2.66
CA GLY A 112 5.81 -6.42 -3.85
C GLY A 112 6.05 -4.93 -3.61
N GLU A 113 6.40 -4.21 -4.68
CA GLU A 113 6.74 -2.80 -4.62
C GLU A 113 5.51 -1.93 -4.41
N HIS A 114 5.69 -0.78 -3.74
CA HIS A 114 4.62 0.22 -3.56
C HIS A 114 3.32 -0.34 -2.93
N CYS A 115 3.45 -1.36 -2.09
CA CYS A 115 2.32 -1.91 -1.37
C CYS A 115 1.98 -1.08 -0.13
N ILE A 116 0.73 -1.16 0.28
CA ILE A 116 0.25 -0.56 1.53
C ILE A 116 -0.26 -1.69 2.41
N ILE A 117 0.43 -1.98 3.49
CA ILE A 117 -0.05 -2.85 4.56
C ILE A 117 -0.56 -1.93 5.68
N ASN A 118 -1.88 -1.72 5.71
CA ASN A 118 -2.47 -0.63 6.47
C ASN A 118 -2.67 -0.98 7.95
N THR A 119 -3.16 -0.03 8.75
CA THR A 119 -3.17 -0.12 10.22
C THR A 119 -3.85 -1.40 10.71
N GLY A 120 -3.15 -2.19 11.51
CA GLY A 120 -3.68 -3.45 12.05
C GLY A 120 -3.92 -4.56 11.02
N ALA A 121 -3.51 -4.39 9.76
CA ALA A 121 -3.62 -5.43 8.76
C ALA A 121 -2.71 -6.62 9.07
N THR A 122 -3.16 -7.83 8.75
CA THR A 122 -2.38 -9.07 8.94
C THR A 122 -2.14 -9.76 7.62
N VAL A 123 -0.88 -10.08 7.35
CA VAL A 123 -0.43 -10.91 6.23
C VAL A 123 0.26 -12.13 6.82
N GLU A 124 -0.42 -13.28 6.78
CA GLU A 124 0.11 -14.52 7.33
C GLU A 124 1.26 -15.12 6.51
N HIS A 125 1.81 -16.21 7.03
CA HIS A 125 2.94 -16.90 6.44
C HIS A 125 2.71 -17.28 4.96
N ASP A 126 3.81 -17.31 4.19
CA ASP A 126 3.84 -17.71 2.77
C ASP A 126 2.97 -16.88 1.80
N CYS A 127 2.32 -15.80 2.26
CA CYS A 127 1.55 -14.93 1.38
C CYS A 127 2.44 -14.24 0.32
N LYS A 128 1.88 -14.02 -0.87
CA LYS A 128 2.54 -13.31 -1.96
C LYS A 128 1.66 -12.17 -2.44
N LEU A 129 2.14 -10.94 -2.28
CA LEU A 129 1.45 -9.74 -2.72
C LEU A 129 2.20 -9.14 -3.91
N GLY A 130 1.50 -8.94 -5.02
CA GLY A 130 2.02 -8.24 -6.19
C GLY A 130 2.23 -6.74 -5.92
N ASN A 131 2.84 -6.04 -6.88
CA ASN A 131 3.09 -4.61 -6.75
C ASN A 131 1.78 -3.82 -6.60
N PHE A 132 1.84 -2.68 -5.91
CA PHE A 132 0.72 -1.76 -5.73
C PHE A 132 -0.50 -2.35 -5.01
N VAL A 133 -0.37 -3.49 -4.31
CA VAL A 133 -1.46 -4.04 -3.50
C VAL A 133 -1.72 -3.16 -2.28
N HIS A 134 -2.99 -3.02 -1.91
CA HIS A 134 -3.39 -2.31 -0.69
C HIS A 134 -4.23 -3.23 0.18
N ILE A 135 -3.65 -3.65 1.31
CA ILE A 135 -4.37 -4.34 2.40
C ILE A 135 -4.85 -3.27 3.38
N SER A 136 -6.15 -2.99 3.37
CA SER A 136 -6.75 -1.91 4.17
C SER A 136 -6.73 -2.19 5.68
N PRO A 137 -7.08 -1.20 6.52
CA PRO A 137 -6.99 -1.38 7.97
C PRO A 137 -7.74 -2.62 8.45
N ASN A 138 -7.16 -3.34 9.39
CA ASN A 138 -7.72 -4.56 10.00
C ASN A 138 -8.15 -5.66 9.00
N ALA A 139 -7.72 -5.60 7.73
CA ALA A 139 -7.91 -6.71 6.82
C ALA A 139 -6.90 -7.82 7.14
N ALA A 140 -7.30 -9.09 7.00
CA ALA A 140 -6.46 -10.23 7.34
C ALA A 140 -6.41 -11.25 6.20
N LEU A 141 -5.21 -11.63 5.80
CA LEU A 141 -4.94 -12.73 4.89
C LEU A 141 -4.43 -13.91 5.71
N ALA A 142 -5.09 -15.07 5.62
CA ALA A 142 -4.57 -16.32 6.17
C ALA A 142 -3.38 -16.84 5.33
N GLY A 143 -2.75 -17.93 5.78
CA GLY A 143 -1.51 -18.43 5.18
C GLY A 143 -1.66 -18.81 3.70
N ASP A 144 -0.58 -18.64 2.93
CA ASP A 144 -0.47 -19.00 1.51
C ASP A 144 -1.50 -18.30 0.59
N VAL A 145 -1.89 -17.07 0.93
CA VAL A 145 -2.76 -16.24 0.06
C VAL A 145 -1.92 -15.50 -0.99
N GLU A 146 -2.37 -15.53 -2.24
CA GLU A 146 -1.77 -14.78 -3.34
C GLU A 146 -2.68 -13.60 -3.73
N VAL A 147 -2.15 -12.38 -3.76
CA VAL A 147 -2.89 -11.18 -4.17
C VAL A 147 -2.20 -10.51 -5.35
N GLY A 148 -2.91 -10.46 -6.48
CA GLY A 148 -2.41 -9.89 -7.73
C GLY A 148 -2.18 -8.39 -7.67
N GLU A 149 -1.32 -7.91 -8.55
CA GLU A 149 -0.94 -6.49 -8.70
C GLU A 149 -2.14 -5.54 -8.65
N GLY A 150 -2.00 -4.45 -7.91
CA GLY A 150 -2.97 -3.35 -7.89
C GLY A 150 -4.29 -3.67 -7.19
N SER A 151 -4.45 -4.88 -6.64
CA SER A 151 -5.65 -5.27 -5.92
C SER A 151 -5.77 -4.56 -4.58
N HIS A 152 -7.02 -4.36 -4.16
CA HIS A 152 -7.37 -3.66 -2.93
C HIS A 152 -8.23 -4.58 -2.07
N ILE A 153 -7.74 -4.91 -0.88
CA ILE A 153 -8.46 -5.69 0.13
C ILE A 153 -9.06 -4.71 1.12
N GLY A 154 -10.39 -4.60 1.15
CA GLY A 154 -11.13 -3.59 1.90
C GLY A 154 -11.00 -3.72 3.42
N ILE A 155 -11.28 -2.63 4.12
CA ILE A 155 -11.18 -2.55 5.59
C ILE A 155 -11.94 -3.70 6.27
N GLY A 156 -11.26 -4.42 7.17
CA GLY A 156 -11.85 -5.56 7.90
C GLY A 156 -12.20 -6.79 7.05
N ALA A 157 -11.82 -6.84 5.76
CA ALA A 157 -12.02 -8.03 4.95
C ALA A 157 -11.07 -9.15 5.39
N VAL A 158 -11.53 -10.40 5.28
CA VAL A 158 -10.76 -11.59 5.65
C VAL A 158 -10.69 -12.55 4.48
N VAL A 159 -9.53 -13.16 4.27
CA VAL A 159 -9.27 -14.12 3.20
C VAL A 159 -8.78 -15.43 3.81
N ILE A 160 -9.45 -16.54 3.52
CA ILE A 160 -9.04 -17.85 4.05
C ILE A 160 -7.76 -18.35 3.37
N GLN A 161 -7.18 -19.41 3.94
CA GLN A 161 -5.93 -20.01 3.49
C GLN A 161 -5.95 -20.38 2.00
N GLY A 162 -4.82 -20.19 1.31
CA GLY A 162 -4.58 -20.74 -0.03
C GLY A 162 -5.33 -20.06 -1.17
N ILE A 163 -6.05 -18.97 -0.91
CA ILE A 163 -6.86 -18.28 -1.90
C ILE A 163 -5.98 -17.43 -2.83
N LYS A 164 -6.33 -17.43 -4.11
CA LYS A 164 -5.77 -16.56 -5.14
C LYS A 164 -6.74 -15.44 -5.49
N ILE A 165 -6.32 -14.21 -5.23
CA ILE A 165 -7.00 -12.99 -5.66
C ILE A 165 -6.26 -12.45 -6.86
N GLY A 166 -6.96 -12.26 -7.97
CA GLY A 166 -6.44 -11.73 -9.21
C GLY A 166 -5.90 -10.30 -9.11
N LYS A 167 -5.47 -9.75 -10.24
CA LYS A 167 -4.97 -8.39 -10.39
C LYS A 167 -6.11 -7.37 -10.45
N TRP A 168 -5.89 -6.18 -9.95
CA TRP A 168 -6.84 -5.05 -10.01
C TRP A 168 -8.22 -5.37 -9.41
N VAL A 169 -8.29 -6.34 -8.51
CA VAL A 169 -9.51 -6.74 -7.79
C VAL A 169 -9.80 -5.71 -6.69
N THR A 170 -11.07 -5.47 -6.43
CA THR A 170 -11.51 -4.80 -5.20
C THR A 170 -12.35 -5.75 -4.36
N VAL A 171 -11.81 -6.15 -3.21
CA VAL A 171 -12.59 -6.83 -2.16
C VAL A 171 -13.21 -5.75 -1.27
N GLY A 172 -14.52 -5.78 -1.10
CA GLY A 172 -15.25 -4.81 -0.29
C GLY A 172 -14.91 -4.88 1.20
N ALA A 173 -15.25 -3.82 1.92
CA ALA A 173 -15.12 -3.77 3.37
C ALA A 173 -15.87 -4.94 4.04
N GLY A 174 -15.24 -5.58 5.03
CA GLY A 174 -15.82 -6.67 5.80
C GLY A 174 -16.14 -7.95 5.02
N ALA A 175 -15.68 -8.07 3.76
CA ALA A 175 -15.96 -9.25 2.96
C ALA A 175 -15.18 -10.48 3.46
N VAL A 176 -15.77 -11.67 3.31
CA VAL A 176 -15.17 -12.96 3.68
C VAL A 176 -14.90 -13.76 2.42
N VAL A 177 -13.64 -13.77 1.99
CA VAL A 177 -13.23 -14.43 0.75
C VAL A 177 -12.90 -15.90 1.04
N ILE A 178 -13.73 -16.80 0.48
CA ILE A 178 -13.60 -18.25 0.63
C ILE A 178 -13.33 -19.00 -0.68
N ASN A 179 -13.23 -18.28 -1.80
CA ASN A 179 -12.93 -18.82 -3.12
C ASN A 179 -11.99 -17.86 -3.86
N ASP A 180 -11.24 -18.38 -4.84
CA ASP A 180 -10.44 -17.57 -5.75
C ASP A 180 -11.28 -16.49 -6.43
N ILE A 181 -10.66 -15.32 -6.64
CA ILE A 181 -11.31 -14.17 -7.29
C ILE A 181 -10.56 -13.84 -8.58
N PRO A 182 -11.24 -13.79 -9.76
CA PRO A 182 -10.58 -13.48 -11.02
C PRO A 182 -10.13 -12.02 -11.11
N ASP A 183 -9.25 -11.73 -12.06
CA ASP A 183 -8.74 -10.38 -12.33
C ASP A 183 -9.88 -9.37 -12.61
N GLY A 184 -9.67 -8.13 -12.17
CA GLY A 184 -10.45 -6.98 -12.61
C GLY A 184 -11.91 -6.98 -12.14
N VAL A 185 -12.23 -7.62 -11.00
CA VAL A 185 -13.60 -7.63 -10.48
C VAL A 185 -13.74 -6.91 -9.14
N VAL A 186 -14.98 -6.67 -8.74
CA VAL A 186 -15.37 -6.23 -7.41
C VAL A 186 -16.11 -7.38 -6.73
N ALA A 187 -15.64 -7.80 -5.56
CA ALA A 187 -16.26 -8.86 -4.76
C ALA A 187 -16.63 -8.34 -3.36
N VAL A 188 -17.83 -8.63 -2.87
CA VAL A 188 -18.33 -8.13 -1.57
C VAL A 188 -19.16 -9.18 -0.85
N GLY A 189 -19.33 -9.03 0.47
CA GLY A 189 -20.25 -9.84 1.28
C GLY A 189 -19.57 -10.99 2.04
N ASN A 190 -20.40 -11.76 2.76
CA ASN A 190 -20.00 -12.96 3.49
C ASN A 190 -20.96 -14.12 3.11
N PRO A 191 -20.53 -15.07 2.26
CA PRO A 191 -19.25 -15.10 1.56
C PRO A 191 -19.13 -14.00 0.50
N ALA A 192 -17.91 -13.63 0.13
CA ALA A 192 -17.65 -12.65 -0.91
C ALA A 192 -18.12 -13.18 -2.27
N GLN A 193 -18.94 -12.39 -2.96
CA GLN A 193 -19.48 -12.68 -4.29
C GLN A 193 -19.09 -11.56 -5.26
N VAL A 194 -18.76 -11.94 -6.49
CA VAL A 194 -18.48 -10.97 -7.57
C VAL A 194 -19.77 -10.24 -7.92
N ILE A 195 -19.74 -8.90 -7.84
CA ILE A 195 -20.90 -8.04 -8.14
C ILE A 195 -20.71 -7.19 -9.39
N LYS A 196 -19.48 -7.04 -9.87
CA LYS A 196 -19.16 -6.18 -11.00
C LYS A 196 -17.79 -6.54 -11.59
N GLU A 197 -17.68 -6.48 -12.91
CA GLU A 197 -16.40 -6.39 -13.62
C GLU A 197 -15.98 -4.92 -13.75
N LYS A 198 -14.70 -4.62 -13.48
CA LYS A 198 -14.12 -3.33 -13.78
C LYS A 198 -13.86 -3.27 -15.28
N THR A 199 -14.71 -2.55 -15.98
CA THR A 199 -14.48 -2.24 -17.39
C THR A 199 -13.14 -1.50 -17.54
N LYS A 200 -12.34 -1.92 -18.53
CA LYS A 200 -11.09 -1.25 -18.93
C LYS A 200 -11.34 0.17 -19.44
#